data_AF-A0A955T9P6-F1
#
_entry.id   AF-A0A955T9P6-F1
#
_cell.length_a   1.000
_cell.length_b   1.000
_cell.length_c   1.000
_cell.angle_alpha   90.00
_cell.angle_beta   90.00
_cell.angle_gamma   90.00
#
_symmetry.space_group_name_H-M   'P 1'
#
loop_
_entity.id
_entity.type
_entity.pdbx_description
1 polymer ?
#
loop_
_entity_poly.entity_id
_entity_poly.type
_entity_poly.pdbx_seq_one_letter_code
_entity_poly.pdbx_strand_id
1 'polypeptide(L)'
;MIKKIKGIVHGTTIELEGETGLEDGRSVEVTLRSRDLPGPPPGWKAELAGSAAGLLEPHWTKEDDRILQEIQNDRKRDLSRKLSE
;
A
#
# COMPACT_ATOMS: atom_id res chain seq x y z
N MET A 1 -28.22 -0.18 -17.13
CA MET A 1 -27.01 0.06 -17.96
C MET A 1 -26.06 0.90 -17.13
N ILE A 2 -24.77 0.54 -17.04
CA ILE A 2 -23.77 1.26 -16.22
C ILE A 2 -22.79 1.96 -17.18
N LYS A 3 -22.78 3.30 -17.17
CA LYS A 3 -21.84 4.12 -17.94
C LYS A 3 -20.80 4.70 -16.97
N LYS A 4 -19.51 4.52 -17.29
CA LYS A 4 -18.42 5.11 -16.50
C LYS A 4 -18.06 6.45 -17.10
N ILE A 5 -18.18 7.50 -16.30
CA ILE A 5 -17.81 8.87 -16.66
C ILE A 5 -16.82 9.36 -15.61
N LYS A 6 -15.80 10.09 -16.04
CA LYS A 6 -14.83 10.71 -15.15
C LYS A 6 -15.33 12.08 -14.73
N GLY A 7 -14.92 12.52 -13.56
CA GLY A 7 -15.28 13.82 -13.05
C GLY A 7 -14.44 14.20 -11.84
N ILE A 8 -14.54 15.47 -11.47
CA ILE A 8 -13.85 16.06 -10.33
C ILE A 8 -14.90 16.30 -9.23
N VAL A 9 -14.58 15.88 -8.01
CA VAL A 9 -15.46 16.07 -6.86
C VAL A 9 -15.19 17.43 -6.22
N HIS A 10 -16.19 18.29 -6.18
CA HIS A 10 -16.19 19.60 -5.53
C HIS A 10 -17.14 19.57 -4.32
N GLY A 11 -16.66 19.03 -3.19
CA GLY A 11 -17.47 18.84 -1.99
C GLY A 11 -18.60 17.83 -2.24
N THR A 12 -19.83 18.33 -2.40
CA THR A 12 -21.03 17.51 -2.68
C THR A 12 -21.40 17.43 -4.16
N THR A 13 -20.78 18.24 -5.01
CA THR A 13 -21.06 18.31 -6.45
C THR A 13 -19.97 17.57 -7.21
N ILE A 14 -20.35 16.80 -8.23
CA ILE A 14 -19.39 16.14 -9.12
C ILE A 14 -19.48 16.82 -10.49
N GLU A 15 -18.40 17.47 -10.89
CA GLU A 15 -18.26 18.04 -12.23
C GLU A 15 -17.82 16.92 -13.19
N LEU A 16 -18.68 16.54 -14.12
CA LEU A 16 -18.43 15.46 -15.06
C LEU A 16 -17.66 15.99 -16.28
N GLU A 17 -16.65 15.25 -16.75
CA GLU A 17 -15.86 15.60 -17.93
C GLU A 17 -16.63 15.39 -19.26
N GLY A 18 -17.85 14.86 -19.21
CA GLY A 18 -18.65 14.60 -20.41
C GLY A 18 -20.12 14.32 -20.13
N GLU A 19 -20.92 14.35 -21.18
CA GLU A 19 -22.37 14.20 -21.09
C GLU A 19 -22.81 12.79 -20.65
N THR A 20 -23.75 12.76 -19.71
CA THR A 20 -24.38 11.53 -19.22
C THR A 20 -25.32 10.93 -20.26
N GLY A 21 -26.00 11.79 -21.05
CA GLY A 21 -27.13 11.42 -21.89
C GLY A 21 -28.38 11.04 -21.08
N LEU A 22 -28.42 11.44 -19.80
CA LEU A 22 -29.56 11.26 -18.92
C LEU A 22 -30.37 12.54 -18.86
N GLU A 23 -31.69 12.40 -18.73
CA GLU A 23 -32.61 13.51 -18.51
C GLU A 23 -32.32 14.21 -17.17
N ASP A 24 -32.56 15.51 -17.14
CA ASP A 24 -32.38 16.32 -15.93
C ASP A 24 -33.34 15.87 -14.81
N GLY A 25 -32.88 15.94 -13.56
CA GLY A 25 -33.63 15.50 -12.37
C GLY A 25 -33.71 13.98 -12.15
N ARG A 26 -33.06 13.16 -12.99
CA ARG A 26 -33.06 11.70 -12.81
C ARG A 26 -32.15 11.26 -11.65
N SER A 27 -32.72 10.52 -10.69
CA SER A 27 -31.95 9.91 -9.61
C SER A 27 -31.02 8.82 -10.13
N VAL A 28 -29.74 8.86 -9.72
CA VAL A 28 -28.71 7.90 -10.11
C VAL A 28 -27.87 7.46 -8.90
N GLU A 29 -27.34 6.25 -8.96
CA GLU A 29 -26.34 5.77 -8.01
C GLU A 29 -24.93 6.03 -8.56
N VAL A 30 -24.03 6.54 -7.72
CA VAL A 30 -22.66 6.92 -8.14
C VAL A 30 -21.64 6.09 -7.36
N THR A 31 -20.73 5.44 -8.09
CA THR A 31 -19.57 4.76 -7.49
C THR A 31 -18.32 5.63 -7.63
N LEU A 32 -17.80 6.13 -6.51
CA LEU A 32 -16.57 6.94 -6.48
C LEU A 32 -15.34 6.03 -6.43
N ARG A 33 -14.39 6.27 -7.34
CA ARG A 33 -13.06 5.64 -7.32
C ARG A 33 -12.00 6.74 -7.45
N SER A 34 -11.28 7.02 -6.37
CA SER A 34 -10.14 7.92 -6.43
C SER A 34 -9.01 7.26 -7.22
N ARG A 35 -8.48 7.97 -8.22
CA ARG A 35 -7.35 7.49 -9.03
C ARG A 35 -6.02 7.78 -8.33
N ASP A 36 -5.99 8.88 -7.58
CA ASP A 36 -4.88 9.25 -6.72
C ASP A 36 -5.16 8.68 -5.33
N LEU A 37 -4.31 7.75 -4.91
CA LEU A 37 -4.25 7.36 -3.52
C LEU A 37 -3.71 8.57 -2.75
N PRO A 38 -4.22 8.84 -1.53
CA PRO A 38 -3.55 9.81 -0.67
C PRO A 38 -2.09 9.42 -0.62
N GLY A 39 -1.23 10.40 -0.87
CA GLY A 39 0.21 10.19 -0.84
C GLY A 39 0.61 9.48 0.46
N PRO A 40 1.78 8.83 0.47
CA PRO A 40 2.22 8.08 1.62
C PRO A 40 2.12 8.93 2.91
N PRO A 41 1.66 8.33 4.03
CA PRO A 41 1.33 9.08 5.24
C PRO A 41 2.52 9.91 5.76
N PRO A 42 2.28 10.98 6.53
CA PRO A 42 3.34 11.81 7.10
C PRO A 42 4.36 10.95 7.86
N GLY A 43 5.64 11.02 7.47
CA GLY A 43 6.72 10.21 8.05
C GLY A 43 7.07 8.93 7.28
N TRP A 44 6.36 8.63 6.19
CA TRP A 44 6.69 7.51 5.31
C TRP A 44 8.03 7.73 4.60
N LYS A 45 9.00 6.87 4.88
CA LYS A 45 10.29 6.82 4.21
C LYS A 45 10.33 5.60 3.31
N ALA A 46 10.39 5.82 1.99
CA ALA A 46 10.47 4.73 1.01
C ALA A 46 11.64 3.76 1.28
N GLU A 47 12.72 4.26 1.87
CA GLU A 47 13.92 3.49 2.23
C GLU A 47 13.66 2.46 3.36
N LEU A 48 12.76 2.75 4.31
CA LEU A 48 12.36 1.84 5.39
C LEU A 48 11.25 0.87 4.94
N ALA A 49 10.44 1.30 3.96
CA ALA A 49 9.29 0.55 3.44
C ALA A 49 9.65 -0.53 2.40
N GLY A 50 10.94 -0.73 2.10
CA GLY A 50 11.39 -1.73 1.13
C GLY A 50 11.09 -3.19 1.53
N SER A 51 10.80 -3.43 2.81
CA SER A 51 10.30 -4.72 3.30
C SER A 51 9.43 -4.53 4.55
N ALA A 52 8.52 -5.47 4.81
CA ALA A 52 7.72 -5.49 6.02
C ALA A 52 8.58 -5.52 7.30
N ALA A 53 9.78 -6.09 7.23
CA ALA A 53 10.74 -6.11 8.33
C ALA A 53 11.34 -4.72 8.60
N GLY A 54 11.67 -3.95 7.56
CA GLY A 54 12.21 -2.59 7.70
C GLY A 54 11.23 -1.59 8.30
N LEU A 55 9.92 -1.80 8.09
CA LEU A 55 8.87 -1.00 8.73
C LEU A 55 8.72 -1.26 10.23
N LEU A 56 9.19 -2.42 10.71
CA LEU A 56 9.10 -2.81 12.11
C LEU A 56 10.37 -2.49 12.90
N GLU A 57 11.44 -2.04 12.25
CA GLU A 57 12.73 -1.69 12.88
C GLU A 57 12.56 -0.80 14.14
N PRO A 58 11.71 0.24 14.17
CA PRO A 58 11.55 1.08 15.36
C PRO A 58 10.93 0.35 16.57
N HIS A 59 10.34 -0.83 16.35
CA HIS A 59 9.69 -1.65 17.37
C HIS A 59 10.51 -2.88 17.75
N TRP A 60 11.69 -3.06 17.17
CA TRP A 60 12.54 -4.20 17.50
C TRP A 60 13.08 -4.07 18.92
N THR A 61 13.02 -5.17 19.64
CA THR A 61 13.58 -5.31 20.97
C THR A 61 14.93 -6.01 20.90
N LYS A 62 15.69 -5.92 21.99
CA LYS A 62 16.96 -6.66 22.12
C LYS A 62 16.78 -8.19 22.00
N GLU A 63 15.57 -8.69 22.24
CA GLU A 63 15.24 -10.10 22.06
C GLU A 63 15.13 -10.46 20.58
N ASP A 64 14.54 -9.58 19.77
CA ASP A 64 14.44 -9.76 18.33
C ASP A 64 15.83 -9.80 17.67
N ASP A 65 16.74 -8.92 18.10
CA ASP A 65 18.14 -8.94 17.66
C ASP A 65 18.84 -10.28 17.98
N ARG A 66 18.57 -10.83 19.17
CA ARG A 66 19.14 -12.12 19.61
C ARG A 66 18.64 -13.27 18.73
N ILE A 67 17.33 -13.31 18.45
CA ILE A 67 16.71 -14.33 17.59
C ILE A 67 17.28 -14.25 16.17
N LEU A 68 17.42 -13.05 15.62
CA LEU A 68 17.99 -12.86 14.28
C LEU A 68 19.45 -13.33 14.20
N GLN A 69 20.23 -13.06 15.25
CA GLN A 69 21.61 -13.52 15.34
C GLN A 69 21.71 -15.04 15.42
N GLU A 70 20.82 -15.70 16.17
CA GLU A 70 20.75 -17.17 16.26
C GLU A 70 20.41 -17.78 14.89
N ILE A 71 19.38 -17.28 14.21
CA ILE A 71 19.02 -17.71 12.85
C ILE A 71 20.18 -17.53 11.88
N GLN A 72 20.92 -16.42 11.96
CA GLN A 72 22.06 -16.17 11.11
C GLN A 72 23.20 -17.16 11.37
N ASN A 73 23.47 -17.48 12.64
CA ASN A 73 24.50 -18.44 13.03
C ASN A 73 24.15 -19.86 12.53
N ASP A 74 22.90 -20.26 12.64
CA ASP A 74 22.44 -21.56 12.16
C ASP A 74 22.50 -21.67 10.63
N ARG A 75 22.09 -20.62 9.91
CA ARG A 75 22.28 -20.58 8.44
C ARG A 75 23.75 -20.69 8.03
N LYS A 76 24.66 -20.04 8.77
CA LYS A 76 26.10 -20.16 8.51
C LYS A 76 26.59 -21.59 8.74
N ARG A 77 26.16 -22.25 9.81
CA ARG A 77 26.51 -23.64 10.10
C ARG A 77 26.03 -24.61 9.01
N ASP A 78 24.79 -24.45 8.56
CA ASP A 78 24.23 -25.29 7.48
C ASP A 78 24.95 -25.08 6.14
N LEU A 79 25.30 -23.84 5.79
CA LEU A 79 26.10 -23.55 4.60
C LEU A 79 27.51 -24.15 4.70
N SER A 80 28.12 -24.10 5.89
CA SER A 80 29.45 -24.65 6.13
C SER A 80 29.44 -26.18 5.97
N ARG A 81 28.38 -26.84 6.45
CA ARG A 81 28.18 -28.29 6.31
C ARG A 81 28.00 -28.71 4.85
N LYS A 82 27.21 -27.96 4.08
CA LYS A 82 26.96 -28.24 2.65
C LYS A 82 28.17 -28.02 1.73
N LEU A 83 29.15 -27.22 2.15
CA LEU A 83 30.39 -26.99 1.40
C LEU A 83 31.47 -28.05 1.65
N SER A 84 31.29 -28.91 2.66
CA SER A 84 32.21 -29.99 3.01
C SER A 84 31.72 -31.39 2.59
N GLU A 85 30.58 -31.47 1.91
CA GLU A 85 30.10 -32.66 1.16
C GLU A 85 30.44 -32.51 -0.33
#